data_AF-A0A9W9T5V7-F1
#
_entry.id   AF-A0A9W9T5V7-F1
#
_cell.length_a   1.000
_cell.length_b   1.000
_cell.length_c   1.000
_cell.angle_alpha   90.00
_cell.angle_beta   90.00
_cell.angle_gamma   90.00
#
_symmetry.space_group_name_H-M   'P 1'
#
loop_
_entity.id
_entity.type
_entity.pdbx_description
1 polymer ?
#
loop_
_entity_poly.entity_id
_entity_poly.type
_entity_poly.pdbx_seq_one_letter_code
_entity_poly.pdbx_strand_id
1 'polypeptide(L)'
;MFRVVAYLSAMQPKRDTMRICIVKAGFRDTKKAKSHRIKTGIEDVISHGETHSDGVNYESSKELGVGKSVVRLYIDAYFEHIAPLCENGFVHRAIFLQAWNSGTVDLALLKAVCSASAAFMSTDPVTAEKIERWRTEAEAHVWSNIGRPSLVVLQILVVVISQKCALSQFLDLQPLLGIAAKMAYMLRLNHENTQLSTTAREIRRRIMWSIFIFDKRFAAGQSDLISCPKEQMHIQLPSNERDFELAISGGTGTLIPTQIDEGDSTSMGTRAYFCQLSNIRHEILQ
;
A
#
# COMPACT_ATOMS: atom_id res chain seq x y z
N MET A 1 27.02 -10.00 12.85
CA MET A 1 25.99 -9.32 13.67
C MET A 1 26.34 -7.88 14.03
N PHE A 2 27.58 -7.52 14.40
CA PHE A 2 27.96 -6.14 14.79
C PHE A 2 28.08 -5.09 13.65
N ARG A 3 28.06 -5.49 12.38
CA ARG A 3 28.18 -4.55 11.24
C ARG A 3 26.85 -3.93 10.76
N VAL A 4 25.71 -4.52 11.09
CA VAL A 4 24.38 -4.03 10.65
C VAL A 4 23.96 -2.78 11.44
N VAL A 5 24.30 -2.71 12.73
CA VAL A 5 24.02 -1.54 13.58
C VAL A 5 24.87 -0.32 13.17
N ALA A 6 26.10 -0.54 12.69
CA ALA A 6 27.00 0.54 12.29
C ALA A 6 26.54 1.25 11.00
N TYR A 7 25.97 0.52 10.03
CA TYR A 7 25.45 1.12 8.79
C TYR A 7 24.16 1.92 8.99
N LEU A 8 23.31 1.53 9.96
CA LEU A 8 22.10 2.27 10.31
C LEU A 8 22.39 3.52 11.16
N SER A 9 23.48 3.52 11.96
CA SER A 9 23.93 4.71 12.69
C SER A 9 24.55 5.80 11.80
N ALA A 10 25.18 5.44 10.68
CA ALA A 10 25.84 6.39 9.78
C ALA A 10 24.88 7.20 8.89
N MET A 11 23.59 6.84 8.85
CA MET A 11 22.54 7.49 8.06
C MET A 11 21.52 8.26 8.93
N GLN A 12 21.92 8.73 10.12
CA GLN A 12 21.08 9.62 10.93
C GLN A 12 21.25 11.08 10.50
N PRO A 13 20.29 11.71 9.79
CA PRO A 13 20.18 13.16 9.85
C PRO A 13 19.77 13.56 11.27
N LYS A 14 20.40 14.61 11.80
CA LYS A 14 20.06 15.21 13.09
C LYS A 14 18.55 15.44 13.17
N ARG A 15 17.95 15.12 14.33
CA ARG A 15 16.51 15.12 14.65
C ARG A 15 15.73 16.38 14.22
N ASP A 16 16.40 17.49 13.94
CA ASP A 16 15.78 18.75 13.50
C ASP A 16 15.70 18.93 11.97
N THR A 17 16.22 17.99 11.17
CA THR A 17 16.25 18.08 9.69
C THR A 17 15.14 17.28 9.02
N MET A 18 14.41 16.44 9.75
CA MET A 18 13.38 15.55 9.21
C MET A 18 11.99 16.21 9.11
N ARG A 19 11.95 17.54 8.98
CA ARG A 19 10.74 18.32 8.67
C ARG A 19 10.72 18.89 7.25
N ILE A 20 11.78 18.74 6.46
CA ILE A 20 11.85 19.33 5.11
C ILE A 20 12.60 18.40 4.16
N CYS A 21 11.89 17.43 3.58
CA CYS A 21 12.24 16.77 2.31
C CYS A 21 10.97 16.27 1.62
N ILE A 22 9.95 17.13 1.51
CA ILE A 22 8.87 16.97 0.54
C ILE A 22 8.85 18.26 -0.26
N VAL A 23 9.72 18.34 -1.27
CA VAL A 23 9.77 19.49 -2.18
C VAL A 23 8.56 19.41 -3.11
N LYS A 24 7.66 20.36 -2.85
CA LYS A 24 6.67 20.96 -3.75
C LYS A 24 7.05 20.86 -5.23
N ALA A 25 6.20 20.21 -6.02
CA ALA A 25 6.02 20.52 -7.43
C ALA A 25 4.55 20.89 -7.64
N GLY A 26 4.29 22.18 -7.83
CA GLY A 26 2.95 22.71 -8.08
C GLY A 26 2.47 22.39 -9.49
N PHE A 27 1.24 21.92 -9.62
CA PHE A 27 0.56 21.81 -10.91
C PHE A 27 -0.63 22.76 -10.94
N ARG A 28 -0.70 23.54 -12.02
CA ARG A 28 -1.62 24.65 -12.24
C ARG A 28 -2.84 24.15 -13.03
N ASP A 29 -4.02 24.57 -12.60
CA ASP A 29 -5.35 24.23 -13.14
C ASP A 29 -5.54 24.51 -14.63
N THR A 30 -6.17 23.58 -15.36
CA THR A 30 -7.01 23.89 -16.54
C THR A 30 -8.22 22.94 -16.66
N LYS A 31 -9.38 23.51 -16.28
CA LYS A 31 -10.76 23.39 -16.78
C LYS A 31 -11.28 22.15 -17.56
N LYS A 32 -12.40 21.64 -17.02
CA LYS A 32 -13.69 21.20 -17.63
C LYS A 32 -13.69 20.19 -18.80
N ALA A 33 -14.22 18.99 -18.53
CA ALA A 33 -14.94 18.20 -19.53
C ALA A 33 -16.15 17.44 -18.90
N LYS A 34 -17.16 17.22 -19.73
CA LYS A 34 -18.56 16.92 -19.41
C LYS A 34 -18.82 15.47 -18.99
N SER A 35 -19.78 15.34 -18.08
CA SER A 35 -20.40 14.11 -17.58
C SER A 35 -20.89 13.18 -18.69
N HIS A 36 -20.45 11.92 -18.68
CA HIS A 36 -21.13 10.80 -19.30
C HIS A 36 -21.21 9.66 -18.29
N ARG A 37 -22.44 9.24 -18.00
CA ARG A 37 -22.81 8.21 -17.03
C ARG A 37 -22.51 6.83 -17.62
N ILE A 38 -21.47 6.17 -17.13
CA ILE A 38 -21.16 4.78 -17.48
C ILE A 38 -21.50 3.90 -16.28
N LYS A 39 -22.36 2.91 -16.51
CA LYS A 39 -22.81 1.91 -15.53
C LYS A 39 -21.62 1.00 -15.19
N THR A 40 -21.19 0.97 -13.93
CA THR A 40 -20.13 0.08 -13.43
C THR A 40 -20.77 -1.19 -12.84
N GLY A 41 -20.40 -2.35 -13.38
CA GLY A 41 -20.64 -3.65 -12.75
C GLY A 41 -19.70 -3.81 -11.56
N ILE A 42 -20.27 -3.80 -10.35
CA ILE A 42 -19.56 -3.79 -9.06
C ILE A 42 -19.66 -5.16 -8.34
N GLU A 43 -20.34 -6.14 -8.93
CA GLU A 43 -20.77 -7.34 -8.18
C GLU A 43 -19.67 -8.38 -7.91
N ASP A 44 -18.52 -8.35 -8.60
CA ASP A 44 -17.49 -9.40 -8.47
C ASP A 44 -16.38 -9.12 -7.44
N VAL A 45 -16.46 -8.03 -6.67
CA VAL A 45 -15.47 -7.73 -5.62
C VAL A 45 -15.83 -8.39 -4.27
N ILE A 46 -17.03 -8.97 -4.15
CA ILE A 46 -17.56 -9.52 -2.90
C ILE A 46 -18.16 -10.91 -3.11
N SER A 47 -17.37 -11.97 -2.93
CA SER A 47 -17.70 -13.24 -2.23
C SER A 47 -16.57 -14.26 -2.51
N HIS A 48 -16.11 -15.10 -1.59
CA HIS A 48 -16.88 -16.09 -0.85
C HIS A 48 -16.67 -16.02 0.67
N GLY A 49 -17.79 -15.87 1.38
CA GLY A 49 -17.96 -16.06 2.81
C GLY A 49 -19.47 -16.01 3.07
N GLU A 50 -20.01 -17.06 3.66
CA GLU A 50 -21.43 -17.42 3.70
C GLU A 50 -22.33 -16.35 4.35
N THR A 51 -23.57 -16.30 3.86
CA THR A 51 -24.63 -15.42 4.31
C THR A 51 -25.17 -15.82 5.68
N HIS A 52 -25.03 -14.93 6.66
CA HIS A 52 -26.01 -14.77 7.73
C HIS A 52 -26.39 -13.29 7.81
N SER A 53 -27.65 -13.00 7.54
CA SER A 53 -28.23 -11.67 7.71
C SER A 53 -28.32 -11.33 9.19
N ASP A 54 -27.84 -10.15 9.58
CA ASP A 54 -28.58 -9.19 10.40
C ASP A 54 -27.80 -7.86 10.50
N GLY A 55 -28.54 -6.76 10.63
CA GLY A 55 -28.17 -5.39 10.25
C GLY A 55 -26.81 -4.86 10.69
N VAL A 56 -26.03 -4.35 9.73
CA VAL A 56 -24.78 -3.62 10.00
C VAL A 56 -24.82 -2.29 9.28
N ASN A 57 -25.34 -1.25 9.93
CA ASN A 57 -25.24 0.11 9.39
C ASN A 57 -25.28 1.19 10.50
N TYR A 58 -24.26 1.25 11.37
CA TYR A 58 -23.93 2.44 12.20
C TYR A 58 -22.56 2.41 12.93
N GLU A 59 -21.77 1.33 12.90
CA GLU A 59 -20.77 1.08 13.97
C GLU A 59 -19.30 1.45 13.70
N SER A 60 -18.82 1.47 12.46
CA SER A 60 -17.38 1.64 12.20
C SER A 60 -16.78 2.97 12.69
N SER A 61 -17.57 4.06 12.77
CA SER A 61 -17.12 5.34 13.36
C SER A 61 -17.18 5.35 14.89
N LYS A 62 -18.09 4.60 15.51
CA LYS A 62 -18.12 4.40 16.97
C LYS A 62 -16.93 3.57 17.44
N GLU A 63 -16.48 2.62 16.63
CA GLU A 63 -15.38 1.70 16.96
C GLU A 63 -13.99 2.36 16.94
N LEU A 64 -13.76 3.41 16.14
CA LEU A 64 -12.57 4.26 16.30
C LEU A 64 -12.71 5.24 17.48
N GLY A 65 -13.92 5.39 18.03
CA GLY A 65 -14.24 6.28 19.13
C GLY A 65 -14.11 7.76 18.79
N VAL A 66 -14.20 8.15 17.51
CA VAL A 66 -14.12 9.55 17.04
C VAL A 66 -15.22 9.83 16.02
N GLY A 67 -15.58 11.10 15.84
CA GLY A 67 -16.64 11.48 14.91
C GLY A 67 -16.31 11.11 13.45
N LYS A 68 -17.33 10.79 12.65
CA LYS A 68 -17.18 10.44 11.22
C LYS A 68 -16.46 11.53 10.41
N SER A 69 -16.66 12.80 10.75
CA SER A 69 -15.94 13.94 10.15
C SER A 69 -14.45 13.91 10.46
N VAL A 70 -14.05 13.51 11.67
CA VAL A 70 -12.64 13.35 12.06
C VAL A 70 -12.02 12.18 11.30
N VAL A 71 -12.69 11.02 11.25
CA VAL A 71 -12.22 9.87 10.46
C VAL A 71 -12.00 10.27 9.00
N ARG A 72 -12.91 11.07 8.42
CA ARG A 72 -12.77 11.56 7.05
C ARG A 72 -11.48 12.33 6.81
N LEU A 73 -11.05 13.18 7.76
CA LEU A 73 -9.83 13.96 7.64
C LEU A 73 -8.59 13.06 7.53
N TYR A 74 -8.51 12.00 8.34
CA TYR A 74 -7.42 11.02 8.24
C TYR A 74 -7.45 10.27 6.91
N ILE A 75 -8.63 9.84 6.46
CA ILE A 75 -8.75 9.14 5.17
C ILE A 75 -8.29 10.05 4.03
N ASP A 76 -8.70 11.31 4.01
CA ASP A 76 -8.26 12.26 2.99
C ASP A 76 -6.75 12.51 3.07
N ALA A 77 -6.18 12.68 4.27
CA ALA A 77 -4.74 12.82 4.48
C ALA A 77 -3.94 11.58 4.02
N TYR A 78 -4.48 10.38 4.20
CA TYR A 78 -3.86 9.15 3.67
C TYR A 78 -3.77 9.19 2.15
N PHE A 79 -4.86 9.50 1.46
CA PHE A 79 -4.86 9.55 0.00
C PHE A 79 -4.09 10.74 -0.58
N GLU A 80 -3.92 11.82 0.19
CA GLU A 80 -3.16 12.99 -0.23
C GLU A 80 -1.65 12.83 -0.02
N HIS A 81 -1.21 12.20 1.07
CA HIS A 81 0.19 12.21 1.47
C HIS A 81 0.87 10.84 1.50
N ILE A 82 0.10 9.76 1.65
CA ILE A 82 0.65 8.40 1.82
C ILE A 82 0.46 7.57 0.55
N ALA A 83 -0.77 7.45 0.05
CA ALA A 83 -1.08 6.67 -1.15
C ALA A 83 -0.22 7.07 -2.38
N PRO A 84 0.15 8.36 -2.60
CA PRO A 84 1.03 8.72 -3.71
C PRO A 84 2.45 8.14 -3.62
N LEU A 85 2.93 7.74 -2.43
CA LEU A 85 4.24 7.09 -2.28
C LEU A 85 4.22 5.72 -2.95
N CYS A 86 5.31 5.37 -3.65
CA CYS A 86 5.35 4.23 -4.57
C CYS A 86 4.95 2.91 -3.90
N GLU A 87 5.40 2.69 -2.66
CA GLU A 87 5.09 1.55 -1.81
C GLU A 87 3.70 1.53 -1.15
N ASN A 88 2.89 2.60 -1.24
CA ASN A 88 1.63 2.70 -0.47
C ASN A 88 0.37 2.91 -1.33
N GLY A 89 0.48 2.96 -2.65
CA GLY A 89 -0.65 3.30 -3.54
C GLY A 89 -1.53 2.14 -3.97
N PHE A 90 -1.67 1.11 -3.14
CA PHE A 90 -2.46 -0.09 -3.45
C PHE A 90 -3.91 -0.01 -2.98
N VAL A 91 -4.24 0.92 -2.08
CA VAL A 91 -5.64 1.13 -1.65
C VAL A 91 -6.32 2.00 -2.70
N HIS A 92 -7.39 1.48 -3.32
CA HIS A 92 -8.16 2.24 -4.32
C HIS A 92 -9.15 3.20 -3.63
N ARG A 93 -9.00 4.51 -3.85
CA ARG A 93 -9.72 5.56 -3.11
C ARG A 93 -11.24 5.42 -3.17
N ALA A 94 -11.81 5.25 -4.36
CA ALA A 94 -13.26 5.20 -4.52
C ALA A 94 -13.86 3.96 -3.83
N ILE A 95 -13.18 2.80 -3.93
CA ILE A 95 -13.64 1.54 -3.32
C ILE A 95 -13.56 1.64 -1.79
N PHE A 96 -12.45 2.16 -1.26
CA PHE A 96 -12.27 2.33 0.17
C PHE A 96 -13.31 3.30 0.77
N LEU A 97 -13.54 4.43 0.10
CA LEU A 97 -14.54 5.41 0.55
C LEU A 97 -15.96 4.89 0.45
N GLN A 98 -16.29 4.11 -0.59
CA GLN A 98 -17.58 3.45 -0.69
C GLN A 98 -17.78 2.47 0.46
N ALA A 99 -16.82 1.58 0.72
CA ALA A 99 -16.86 0.60 1.80
C ALA A 99 -16.96 1.27 3.18
N TRP A 100 -16.23 2.36 3.40
CA TRP A 100 -16.31 3.13 4.64
C TRP A 100 -17.68 3.79 4.81
N ASN A 101 -18.25 4.36 3.74
CA ASN A 101 -19.58 4.97 3.79
C ASN A 101 -20.70 3.95 4.03
N SER A 102 -20.56 2.73 3.51
CA SER A 102 -21.50 1.62 3.72
C SER A 102 -21.24 0.82 4.99
N GLY A 103 -20.21 1.14 5.77
CA GLY A 103 -19.87 0.42 7.00
C GLY A 103 -19.28 -0.99 6.78
N THR A 104 -18.85 -1.31 5.57
CA THR A 104 -18.30 -2.62 5.19
C THR A 104 -16.77 -2.66 5.12
N VAL A 105 -16.11 -1.53 5.40
CA VAL A 105 -14.65 -1.49 5.51
C VAL A 105 -14.18 -2.28 6.73
N ASP A 106 -13.12 -3.07 6.56
CA ASP A 106 -12.48 -3.73 7.68
C ASP A 106 -11.96 -2.70 8.69
N LEU A 107 -12.31 -2.89 9.96
CA LEU A 107 -12.00 -1.94 11.02
C LEU A 107 -10.48 -1.82 11.25
N ALA A 108 -9.74 -2.93 11.17
CA ALA A 108 -8.29 -2.91 11.36
C ALA A 108 -7.59 -2.19 10.20
N LEU A 109 -8.08 -2.37 8.96
CA LEU A 109 -7.61 -1.59 7.82
C LEU A 109 -7.91 -0.09 7.97
N LEU A 110 -9.10 0.28 8.45
CA LEU A 110 -9.45 1.67 8.73
C LEU A 110 -8.53 2.27 9.80
N LYS A 111 -8.26 1.54 10.89
CA LYS A 111 -7.31 1.94 11.94
C LYS A 111 -5.89 2.11 11.40
N ALA A 112 -5.43 1.19 10.53
CA ALA A 112 -4.11 1.28 9.89
C ALA A 112 -3.99 2.51 9.00
N VAL A 113 -5.00 2.78 8.16
CA VAL A 113 -5.07 3.98 7.31
C VAL A 113 -5.05 5.25 8.15
N CYS A 114 -5.89 5.32 9.20
CA CYS A 114 -5.98 6.52 10.04
C CYS A 114 -4.68 6.79 10.81
N SER A 115 -4.15 5.77 11.49
CA SER A 115 -2.89 5.89 12.24
C SER A 115 -1.67 6.20 11.37
N ALA A 116 -1.67 5.78 10.09
CA ALA A 116 -0.59 6.12 9.16
C ALA A 116 -0.62 7.61 8.83
N SER A 117 -1.80 8.16 8.60
CA SER A 117 -2.01 9.55 8.19
C SER A 117 -1.89 10.58 9.31
N ALA A 118 -1.82 10.15 10.58
CA ALA A 118 -1.82 11.05 11.73
C ALA A 118 -0.68 12.08 11.71
N ALA A 119 0.51 11.71 11.22
CA ALA A 119 1.65 12.61 11.11
C ALA A 119 1.41 13.82 10.18
N PHE A 120 0.39 13.77 9.32
CA PHE A 120 0.06 14.82 8.36
C PHE A 120 -1.09 15.72 8.83
N MET A 121 -1.63 15.50 10.03
CA MET A 121 -2.66 16.36 10.59
C MET A 121 -2.04 17.61 11.24
N SER A 122 -2.41 18.79 10.74
CA SER A 122 -1.86 20.08 11.26
C SER A 122 -2.34 20.42 12.67
N THR A 123 -3.58 20.05 12.99
CA THR A 123 -4.15 20.11 14.35
C THR A 123 -4.80 18.76 14.60
N ASP A 124 -4.11 17.89 15.32
CA ASP A 124 -4.58 16.54 15.54
C ASP A 124 -5.79 16.56 16.50
N PRO A 125 -7.00 16.21 16.03
CA PRO A 125 -8.18 16.16 16.88
C PRO A 125 -8.18 14.92 17.80
N VAL A 126 -7.19 14.05 17.68
CA VAL A 126 -7.07 12.79 18.42
C VAL A 126 -5.78 12.76 19.22
N THR A 127 -5.82 12.15 20.40
CA THR A 127 -4.64 12.03 21.26
C THR A 127 -3.63 11.04 20.66
N ALA A 128 -2.35 11.31 20.89
CA ALA A 128 -1.26 10.41 20.47
C ALA A 128 -1.44 8.96 20.98
N GLU A 129 -1.93 8.80 22.21
CA GLU A 129 -2.25 7.50 22.81
C GLU A 129 -3.30 6.71 22.01
N LYS A 130 -4.30 7.41 21.46
CA LYS A 130 -5.35 6.76 20.68
C LYS A 130 -4.87 6.38 19.28
N ILE A 131 -4.02 7.21 18.67
CA ILE A 131 -3.35 6.88 17.41
C ILE A 131 -2.45 5.66 17.58
N GLU A 132 -1.70 5.60 18.68
CA GLU A 132 -0.88 4.43 19.02
C GLU A 132 -1.75 3.18 19.24
N ARG A 133 -2.91 3.33 19.90
CA ARG A 133 -3.86 2.23 20.05
C ARG A 133 -4.37 1.70 18.71
N TRP A 134 -4.76 2.57 17.78
CA TRP A 134 -5.18 2.15 16.44
C TRP A 134 -4.07 1.40 15.69
N ARG A 135 -2.82 1.86 15.82
CA ARG A 135 -1.64 1.19 15.24
C ARG A 135 -1.45 -0.21 15.83
N THR A 136 -1.46 -0.31 17.16
CA THR A 136 -1.27 -1.58 17.89
C THR A 136 -2.39 -2.57 17.57
N GLU A 137 -3.64 -2.12 17.50
CA GLU A 137 -4.79 -2.96 17.15
C GLU A 137 -4.75 -3.45 15.70
N ALA A 138 -4.28 -2.61 14.76
CA ALA A 138 -4.07 -3.02 13.37
C ALA A 138 -2.95 -4.08 13.25
N GLU A 139 -1.84 -3.90 13.97
CA GLU A 139 -0.77 -4.89 14.02
C GLU A 139 -1.22 -6.20 14.67
N ALA A 140 -1.95 -6.14 15.78
CA ALA A 140 -2.52 -7.30 16.45
C ALA A 140 -3.46 -8.08 15.52
N HIS A 141 -4.26 -7.38 14.71
CA HIS A 141 -5.14 -8.04 13.73
C HIS A 141 -4.34 -8.86 12.70
N VAL A 142 -3.17 -8.39 12.26
CA VAL A 142 -2.30 -9.19 11.37
C VAL A 142 -1.82 -10.45 12.08
N TRP A 143 -1.33 -10.32 13.32
CA TRP A 143 -0.84 -11.46 14.10
C TRP A 143 -1.92 -12.51 14.35
N SER A 144 -3.15 -12.09 14.64
CA SER A 144 -4.29 -12.99 14.82
C SER A 144 -4.71 -13.72 13.53
N ASN A 145 -4.33 -13.22 12.36
CA ASN A 145 -4.73 -13.77 11.06
C ASN A 145 -3.54 -14.31 10.25
N ILE A 146 -2.38 -14.54 10.86
CA ILE A 146 -1.17 -14.98 10.15
C ILE A 146 -1.37 -16.31 9.40
N GLY A 147 -2.19 -17.22 9.96
CA GLY A 147 -2.53 -18.51 9.36
C GLY A 147 -3.67 -18.47 8.34
N ARG A 148 -4.28 -17.31 8.09
CA ARG A 148 -5.42 -17.14 7.17
C ARG A 148 -5.15 -15.97 6.22
N PRO A 149 -4.21 -16.12 5.26
CA PRO A 149 -3.86 -15.03 4.35
C PRO A 149 -5.08 -14.52 3.59
N SER A 150 -5.27 -13.21 3.57
CA SER A 150 -6.29 -12.52 2.80
C SER A 150 -5.74 -11.23 2.23
N LEU A 151 -6.40 -10.69 1.20
CA LEU A 151 -5.98 -9.43 0.58
C LEU A 151 -6.01 -8.28 1.60
N VAL A 152 -7.01 -8.24 2.46
CA VAL A 152 -7.17 -7.22 3.50
C VAL A 152 -6.05 -7.32 4.55
N VAL A 153 -5.73 -8.52 5.02
CA VAL A 153 -4.62 -8.74 5.98
C VAL A 153 -3.29 -8.28 5.38
N LEU A 154 -3.05 -8.55 4.09
CA LEU A 154 -1.87 -8.04 3.38
C LEU A 154 -1.85 -6.50 3.30
N GLN A 155 -2.98 -5.87 2.98
CA GLN A 155 -3.06 -4.41 2.95
C GLN A 155 -2.72 -3.80 4.32
N ILE A 156 -3.26 -4.35 5.40
CA ILE A 156 -2.96 -3.92 6.77
C ILE A 156 -1.47 -4.10 7.06
N LEU A 157 -0.91 -5.28 6.78
CA LEU A 157 0.51 -5.58 7.03
C LEU A 157 1.45 -4.65 6.27
N VAL A 158 1.18 -4.36 5.00
CA VAL A 158 2.01 -3.42 4.22
C VAL A 158 1.92 -2.00 4.78
N VAL A 159 0.73 -1.55 5.24
CA VAL A 159 0.61 -0.25 5.93
C VAL A 159 1.39 -0.26 7.26
N VAL A 160 1.31 -1.32 8.06
CA VAL A 160 2.07 -1.47 9.33
C VAL A 160 3.58 -1.42 9.08
N ILE A 161 4.07 -2.14 8.06
CA ILE A 161 5.48 -2.08 7.62
C ILE A 161 5.85 -0.64 7.28
N SER A 162 5.05 0.05 6.45
CA SER A 162 5.31 1.44 6.09
C SER A 162 5.36 2.38 7.31
N GLN A 163 4.48 2.18 8.29
CA GLN A 163 4.48 2.98 9.52
C GLN A 163 5.73 2.73 10.37
N LYS A 164 6.11 1.47 10.58
CA LYS A 164 7.33 1.11 11.30
C LYS A 164 8.57 1.74 10.62
N CYS A 165 8.60 1.77 9.28
CA CYS A 165 9.63 2.49 8.54
C CYS A 165 9.64 4.00 8.86
N ALA A 166 8.49 4.66 8.80
CA ALA A 166 8.36 6.09 9.08
C ALA A 166 8.77 6.44 10.52
N LEU A 167 8.52 5.55 11.47
CA LEU A 167 8.88 5.70 12.89
C LEU A 167 10.30 5.20 13.22
N SER A 168 11.08 4.78 12.23
CA SER A 168 12.42 4.21 12.41
C SER A 168 12.48 2.96 13.32
N GLN A 169 11.42 2.17 13.33
CA GLN A 169 11.30 0.92 14.08
C GLN A 169 11.67 -0.28 13.20
N PHE A 170 12.97 -0.51 13.01
CA PHE A 170 13.46 -1.43 11.98
C PHE A 170 13.62 -2.90 12.41
N LEU A 171 13.62 -3.20 13.72
CA LEU A 171 14.01 -4.51 14.25
C LEU A 171 13.19 -5.66 13.67
N ASP A 172 11.88 -5.45 13.49
CA ASP A 172 10.95 -6.51 13.09
C ASP A 172 10.57 -6.44 11.61
N LEU A 173 11.16 -5.52 10.83
CA LEU A 173 10.76 -5.31 9.44
C LEU A 173 11.10 -6.50 8.54
N GLN A 174 12.29 -7.09 8.66
CA GLN A 174 12.68 -8.22 7.81
C GLN A 174 11.77 -9.45 8.05
N PRO A 175 11.47 -9.85 9.31
CA PRO A 175 10.47 -10.89 9.56
C PRO A 175 9.07 -10.56 9.03
N LEU A 176 8.58 -9.33 9.24
CA LEU A 176 7.28 -8.90 8.73
C LEU A 176 7.21 -8.94 7.20
N LEU A 177 8.29 -8.56 6.52
CA LEU A 177 8.41 -8.64 5.06
C LEU A 177 8.43 -10.09 4.57
N GLY A 178 9.11 -10.99 5.29
CA GLY A 178 9.06 -12.42 5.02
C GLY A 178 7.63 -12.97 5.10
N ILE A 179 6.89 -12.61 6.15
CA ILE A 179 5.47 -12.97 6.30
C ILE A 179 4.63 -12.41 5.15
N ALA A 180 4.79 -11.13 4.83
CA ALA A 180 4.06 -10.47 3.74
C ALA A 180 4.31 -11.16 2.39
N ALA A 181 5.57 -11.46 2.06
CA ALA A 181 5.93 -12.14 0.83
C ALA A 181 5.29 -13.55 0.76
N LYS A 182 5.37 -14.34 1.84
CA LYS A 182 4.75 -15.68 1.87
C LYS A 182 3.23 -15.62 1.72
N MET A 183 2.56 -14.71 2.42
CA MET A 183 1.11 -14.49 2.26
C MET A 183 0.74 -14.11 0.81
N ALA A 184 1.51 -13.20 0.20
CA ALA A 184 1.28 -12.76 -1.17
C ALA A 184 1.46 -13.92 -2.17
N TYR A 185 2.45 -14.79 -1.96
CA TYR A 185 2.64 -15.99 -2.77
C TYR A 185 1.53 -17.02 -2.61
N MET A 186 1.06 -17.24 -1.38
CA MET A 186 -0.10 -18.12 -1.13
C MET A 186 -1.36 -17.63 -1.86
N LEU A 187 -1.54 -16.31 -1.94
CA LEU A 187 -2.62 -15.67 -2.68
C LEU A 187 -2.34 -15.51 -4.18
N ARG A 188 -1.19 -16.00 -4.67
CA ARG A 188 -0.73 -15.91 -6.06
C ARG A 188 -0.66 -14.48 -6.60
N LEU A 189 -0.38 -13.47 -5.76
CA LEU A 189 -0.30 -12.06 -6.20
C LEU A 189 0.88 -11.78 -7.14
N ASN A 190 1.86 -12.69 -7.18
CA ASN A 190 3.01 -12.63 -8.05
C ASN A 190 2.76 -13.22 -9.46
N HIS A 191 1.51 -13.58 -9.78
CA HIS A 191 1.07 -14.00 -11.10
C HIS A 191 -0.14 -13.17 -11.55
N GLU A 192 -0.22 -12.86 -12.84
CA GLU A 192 -1.40 -12.21 -13.40
C GLU A 192 -2.63 -13.11 -13.29
N ASN A 193 -3.76 -12.55 -12.87
CA ASN A 193 -5.05 -13.23 -12.87
C ASN A 193 -6.03 -12.43 -13.73
N THR A 194 -6.25 -12.93 -14.95
CA THR A 194 -7.10 -12.30 -15.98
C THR A 194 -8.59 -12.45 -15.72
N GLN A 195 -8.99 -13.28 -14.76
CA GLN A 195 -10.40 -13.46 -14.37
C GLN A 195 -10.91 -12.34 -13.45
N LEU A 196 -10.01 -11.49 -12.96
CA LEU A 196 -10.35 -10.36 -12.11
C LEU A 196 -10.65 -9.11 -12.92
N SER A 197 -11.46 -8.22 -12.35
CA SER A 197 -11.62 -6.87 -12.88
C SER A 197 -10.28 -6.12 -12.94
N THR A 198 -10.16 -5.16 -13.86
CA THR A 198 -8.96 -4.33 -14.03
C THR A 198 -8.47 -3.74 -12.71
N THR A 199 -9.38 -3.16 -11.92
CA THR A 199 -9.05 -2.56 -10.62
C THR A 199 -8.60 -3.61 -9.61
N ALA A 200 -9.28 -4.75 -9.52
CA ALA A 200 -8.91 -5.81 -8.57
C ALA A 200 -7.55 -6.45 -8.91
N ARG A 201 -7.23 -6.57 -10.20
CA ARG A 201 -5.92 -7.01 -10.68
C ARG A 201 -4.83 -6.00 -10.33
N GLU A 202 -5.10 -4.71 -10.56
CA GLU A 202 -4.14 -3.65 -10.27
C GLU A 202 -3.89 -3.46 -8.76
N ILE A 203 -4.92 -3.57 -7.91
CA ILE A 203 -4.75 -3.56 -6.44
C ILE A 203 -3.77 -4.67 -6.02
N ARG A 204 -4.00 -5.90 -6.48
CA ARG A 204 -3.16 -7.07 -6.18
C ARG A 204 -1.72 -6.86 -6.67
N ARG A 205 -1.57 -6.37 -7.90
CA ARG A 205 -0.28 -6.03 -8.51
C ARG A 205 0.47 -5.00 -7.67
N ARG A 206 -0.18 -3.90 -7.28
CA ARG A 206 0.41 -2.85 -6.45
C ARG A 206 0.82 -3.35 -5.06
N ILE A 207 0.04 -4.21 -4.41
CA ILE A 207 0.43 -4.85 -3.13
C ILE A 207 1.71 -5.67 -3.31
N MET A 208 1.77 -6.50 -4.35
CA MET A 208 2.94 -7.33 -4.62
C MET A 208 4.20 -6.47 -4.88
N TRP A 209 4.08 -5.40 -5.65
CA TRP A 209 5.18 -4.46 -5.90
C TRP A 209 5.58 -3.66 -4.66
N SER A 210 4.65 -3.29 -3.78
CA SER A 210 4.96 -2.67 -2.49
C SER A 210 5.84 -3.57 -1.62
N ILE A 211 5.50 -4.86 -1.53
CA ILE A 211 6.30 -5.85 -0.80
C ILE A 211 7.69 -5.99 -1.43
N PHE A 212 7.76 -6.09 -2.76
CA PHE A 212 9.03 -6.15 -3.49
C PHE A 212 9.93 -4.92 -3.20
N ILE A 213 9.36 -3.72 -3.24
CA ILE A 213 10.07 -2.47 -2.98
C ILE A 213 10.65 -2.46 -1.55
N PHE A 214 9.83 -2.80 -0.55
CA PHE A 214 10.31 -2.84 0.83
C PHE A 214 11.37 -3.93 1.04
N ASP A 215 11.16 -5.13 0.52
CA ASP A 215 12.11 -6.24 0.64
C ASP A 215 13.49 -5.88 0.06
N LYS A 216 13.54 -5.29 -1.15
CA LYS A 216 14.78 -4.82 -1.77
C LYS A 216 15.44 -3.69 -1.01
N ARG A 217 14.64 -2.79 -0.43
CA ARG A 217 15.14 -1.68 0.40
C ARG A 217 15.86 -2.20 1.64
N PHE A 218 15.25 -3.14 2.36
CA PHE A 218 15.72 -3.61 3.68
C PHE A 218 16.71 -4.76 3.63
N ALA A 219 16.69 -5.60 2.59
CA ALA A 219 17.75 -6.57 2.38
C ALA A 219 19.12 -5.92 2.13
N ALA A 220 19.16 -4.65 1.70
CA ALA A 220 20.38 -3.84 1.60
C ALA A 220 21.55 -4.53 0.85
N GLY A 221 21.24 -5.24 -0.24
CA GLY A 221 22.21 -5.99 -1.05
C GLY A 221 22.53 -7.40 -0.53
N GLN A 222 21.99 -7.81 0.61
CA GLN A 222 22.22 -9.16 1.14
C GLN A 222 21.19 -10.13 0.57
N SER A 223 21.63 -10.99 -0.36
CA SER A 223 20.78 -11.97 -1.02
C SER A 223 20.08 -12.92 -0.05
N ASP A 224 20.72 -13.28 1.06
CA ASP A 224 20.15 -14.18 2.09
C ASP A 224 18.96 -13.58 2.84
N LEU A 225 18.78 -12.25 2.78
CA LEU A 225 17.67 -11.55 3.43
C LEU A 225 16.48 -11.31 2.49
N ILE A 226 16.63 -11.56 1.19
CA ILE A 226 15.57 -11.35 0.20
C ILE A 226 14.46 -12.38 0.38
N SER A 227 13.25 -11.88 0.67
CA SER A 227 12.04 -12.69 0.73
C SER A 227 11.28 -12.71 -0.60
N CYS A 228 11.48 -11.68 -1.43
CA CYS A 228 10.83 -11.47 -2.70
C CYS A 228 11.86 -11.33 -3.85
N PRO A 229 12.45 -12.43 -4.34
CA PRO A 229 13.37 -12.41 -5.48
C PRO A 229 12.66 -11.94 -6.76
N LYS A 230 13.41 -11.27 -7.65
CA LYS A 230 12.85 -10.67 -8.88
C LYS A 230 12.33 -11.74 -9.85
N GLU A 231 12.92 -12.93 -9.81
CA GLU A 231 12.59 -14.10 -10.62
C GLU A 231 11.18 -14.63 -10.33
N GLN A 232 10.62 -14.32 -9.15
CA GLN A 232 9.26 -14.71 -8.76
C GLN A 232 8.21 -13.69 -9.20
N MET A 233 8.59 -12.57 -9.81
CA MET A 233 7.69 -11.48 -10.20
C MET A 233 7.18 -11.72 -11.63
N HIS A 234 6.16 -12.56 -11.79
CA HIS A 234 5.52 -12.88 -13.07
C HIS A 234 4.31 -11.98 -13.37
N ILE A 235 4.41 -10.72 -12.94
CA ILE A 235 3.38 -9.69 -13.10
C ILE A 235 3.94 -8.51 -13.86
N GLN A 236 3.03 -7.80 -14.53
CA GLN A 236 3.36 -6.53 -15.15
C GLN A 236 3.75 -5.50 -14.08
N LEU A 237 4.48 -4.47 -14.48
CA LEU A 237 4.75 -3.31 -13.62
C LEU A 237 3.43 -2.58 -13.26
N PRO A 238 3.40 -1.77 -12.18
CA PRO A 238 2.20 -1.00 -11.85
C PRO A 238 1.81 -0.03 -12.99
N SER A 239 0.51 0.07 -13.26
CA SER A 239 -0.04 1.08 -14.15
C SER A 239 0.13 2.50 -13.58
N ASN A 240 0.01 3.52 -14.43
CA ASN A 240 0.01 4.90 -13.97
C ASN A 240 -1.24 5.21 -13.10
N GLU A 241 -1.19 6.31 -12.34
CA GLU A 241 -2.25 6.62 -11.37
C GLU A 241 -3.61 6.88 -12.02
N ARG A 242 -3.62 7.55 -13.19
CA ARG A 242 -4.86 7.83 -13.92
C ARG A 242 -5.57 6.54 -14.33
N ASP A 243 -4.84 5.57 -14.86
CA ASP A 243 -5.43 4.31 -15.31
C ASP A 243 -5.97 3.49 -14.15
N PHE A 244 -5.28 3.52 -13.00
CA PHE A 244 -5.76 2.88 -11.78
C PHE A 244 -7.04 3.51 -11.25
N GLU A 245 -7.09 4.83 -11.12
CA GLU A 245 -8.26 5.57 -10.61
C GLU A 245 -9.50 5.42 -11.50
N LEU A 246 -9.30 5.37 -12.82
CA LEU A 246 -10.36 5.27 -13.82
C LEU A 246 -10.66 3.83 -14.26
N ALA A 247 -9.98 2.83 -13.67
CA ALA A 247 -10.10 1.43 -14.03
C ALA A 247 -9.85 1.14 -15.54
N ILE A 248 -8.95 1.92 -16.16
CA ILE A 248 -8.60 1.76 -17.58
C ILE A 248 -7.70 0.54 -17.73
N SER A 249 -8.09 -0.38 -18.61
CA SER A 249 -7.28 -1.54 -18.94
C SER A 249 -6.10 -1.14 -19.83
N GLY A 250 -4.90 -1.54 -19.45
CA GLY A 250 -3.70 -1.38 -20.24
C GLY A 250 -2.67 -2.47 -19.91
N GLY A 251 -1.79 -2.75 -20.86
CA GLY A 251 -0.59 -3.53 -20.63
C GLY A 251 0.56 -2.62 -20.20
N THR A 252 1.40 -3.09 -19.30
CA THR A 252 2.72 -2.50 -19.03
C THR A 252 3.77 -3.60 -19.13
N GLY A 253 5.03 -3.24 -19.42
CA GLY A 253 6.13 -4.20 -19.44
C GLY A 253 6.37 -4.88 -18.08
N THR A 254 7.23 -5.91 -18.08
CA THR A 254 7.66 -6.62 -16.87
C THR A 254 8.97 -6.07 -16.32
N LEU A 255 9.30 -6.42 -15.06
CA LEU A 255 10.56 -5.98 -14.45
C LEU A 255 11.79 -6.52 -15.18
N ILE A 256 11.73 -7.77 -15.62
CA ILE A 256 12.71 -8.35 -16.53
C ILE A 256 12.14 -8.15 -17.94
N PRO A 257 12.77 -7.31 -18.79
CA PRO A 257 12.27 -7.06 -20.13
C PRO A 257 12.23 -8.37 -20.92
N THR A 258 11.09 -8.63 -21.55
CA THR A 258 10.99 -9.64 -22.62
C THR A 258 11.15 -8.94 -23.98
N GLN A 259 11.51 -9.67 -25.03
CA GLN A 259 11.71 -9.09 -26.38
C GLN A 259 10.47 -8.36 -26.94
N ILE A 260 9.31 -8.51 -26.31
CA ILE A 260 8.02 -7.90 -26.68
C ILE A 260 7.87 -6.49 -26.07
N ASP A 261 8.66 -6.13 -25.05
CA ASP A 261 8.46 -4.93 -24.23
C ASP A 261 9.10 -3.64 -24.82
N GLU A 262 9.85 -3.72 -25.93
CA GLU A 262 10.62 -2.59 -26.47
C GLU A 262 9.75 -1.44 -27.04
N GLY A 263 8.47 -1.70 -27.34
CA GLY A 263 7.55 -0.73 -27.94
C GLY A 263 6.77 0.17 -26.98
N ASP A 264 6.68 -0.17 -25.68
CA ASP A 264 5.70 0.43 -24.74
C ASP A 264 6.32 1.37 -23.67
N SER A 265 7.61 1.69 -23.82
CA SER A 265 8.38 2.44 -22.81
C SER A 265 7.91 3.88 -22.55
N THR A 266 7.12 4.47 -23.44
CA THR A 266 6.66 5.87 -23.36
C THR A 266 5.48 6.11 -22.40
N SER A 267 4.88 5.05 -21.84
CA SER A 267 3.68 5.15 -20.96
C SER A 267 3.91 4.62 -19.52
N MET A 268 5.17 4.52 -19.08
CA MET A 268 5.47 4.01 -17.74
C MET A 268 5.17 5.06 -16.65
N GLY A 269 4.35 4.69 -15.66
CA GLY A 269 4.07 5.54 -14.51
C GLY A 269 5.24 5.59 -13.51
N THR A 270 5.27 6.61 -12.64
CA THR A 270 6.32 6.79 -11.62
C THR A 270 6.57 5.55 -10.76
N ARG A 271 5.52 4.78 -10.42
CA ARG A 271 5.64 3.55 -9.64
C ARG A 271 6.42 2.45 -10.37
N ALA A 272 6.20 2.30 -11.67
CA ALA A 272 6.91 1.33 -12.50
C ALA A 272 8.42 1.60 -12.50
N TYR A 273 8.81 2.87 -12.69
CA TYR A 273 10.20 3.28 -12.59
C TYR A 273 10.78 3.03 -11.19
N PHE A 274 10.00 3.26 -10.13
CA PHE A 274 10.47 3.01 -8.77
C PHE A 274 10.72 1.51 -8.50
N CYS A 275 9.91 0.61 -9.06
CA CYS A 275 10.16 -0.83 -9.01
C CYS A 275 11.48 -1.20 -9.68
N GLN A 276 11.72 -0.68 -10.89
CA GLN A 276 12.97 -0.91 -11.63
C GLN A 276 14.18 -0.37 -10.87
N LEU A 277 14.10 0.87 -10.38
CA LEU A 277 15.18 1.50 -9.60
C LEU A 277 15.47 0.73 -8.31
N SER A 278 14.44 0.23 -7.62
CA SER A 278 14.60 -0.58 -6.41
C SER A 278 15.35 -1.88 -6.69
N ASN A 279 15.09 -2.51 -7.85
CA ASN A 279 15.81 -3.69 -8.29
C ASN A 279 17.28 -3.38 -8.62
N ILE A 280 17.52 -2.38 -9.47
CA ILE A 280 18.89 -1.97 -9.87
C ILE A 280 19.72 -1.59 -8.65
N ARG A 281 19.16 -0.79 -7.72
CA ARG A 281 19.84 -0.42 -6.48
C ARG A 281 20.26 -1.66 -5.70
N HIS A 282 19.39 -2.67 -5.58
CA HIS A 282 19.72 -3.87 -4.85
C HIS A 282 20.85 -4.66 -5.51
N GLU A 283 20.84 -4.78 -6.84
CA GLU A 283 21.90 -5.45 -7.61
C GLU A 283 23.27 -4.76 -7.48
N ILE A 284 23.29 -3.43 -7.40
CA ILE A 284 24.54 -2.66 -7.19
C ILE A 284 25.11 -2.87 -5.79
N LEU A 285 24.28 -3.18 -4.80
CA LEU A 285 24.70 -3.34 -3.40
C LEU A 285 25.17 -4.77 -3.06
N GLN A 286 24.99 -5.73 -3.98
CA GLN A 286 25.48 -7.11 -3.84
C GLN A 286 26.99 -7.18 -4.06
#